data_AF-A0A174NNY2-F1
#
_entry.id   AF-A0A174NNY2-F1
#
_cell.length_a   1.000
_cell.length_b   1.000
_cell.length_c   1.000
_cell.angle_alpha   90.00
_cell.angle_beta   90.00
_cell.angle_gamma   90.00
#
_symmetry.space_group_name_H-M   'P 1'
#
loop_
_entity.id
_entity.type
_entity.pdbx_description
1 polymer ?
#
loop_
_entity_poly.entity_id
_entity_poly.type
_entity_poly.pdbx_seq_one_letter_code
_entity_poly.pdbx_strand_id
1 'polypeptide(L)'
;MLDEKELKKTKRVNITGEIPNGRLQILDNNGKIREFRLREMTIAGARTEIDQCNRENYCVYYKGVVEILDRFHINSYKKTFKYILKSKKWFICGNYDDIIKAHR
;
A
#
# COMPACT_ATOMS: atom_id res chain seq x y z
N MET A 1 11.22 10.14 -2.62
CA MET A 1 10.79 9.24 -1.52
C MET A 1 9.87 10.06 -0.64
N LEU A 2 8.77 9.51 -0.09
CA LEU A 2 7.87 10.29 0.77
C LEU A 2 8.64 10.86 1.98
N ASP A 3 8.22 12.03 2.45
CA ASP A 3 8.73 12.60 3.71
C ASP A 3 8.46 11.66 4.88
N GLU A 4 9.31 11.69 5.90
CA GLU A 4 9.23 10.77 7.03
C GLU A 4 7.88 10.82 7.76
N LYS A 5 7.25 12.00 7.82
CA LYS A 5 5.90 12.19 8.38
C LYS A 5 4.84 11.42 7.59
N GLU A 6 4.92 11.42 6.26
CA GLU A 6 3.98 10.71 5.40
C GLU A 6 4.22 9.20 5.40
N LEU A 7 5.46 8.76 5.59
CA LEU A 7 5.77 7.34 5.80
C LEU A 7 5.23 6.77 7.12
N LYS A 8 5.04 7.61 8.14
CA LYS A 8 4.43 7.21 9.42
C LYS A 8 2.91 7.04 9.32
N LYS A 9 2.25 7.78 8.43
CA LYS A 9 0.84 7.56 8.10
C LYS A 9 0.71 6.29 7.28
N THR A 10 0.24 5.22 7.91
CA THR A 10 0.11 3.92 7.25
C THR A 10 -1.23 3.27 7.54
N LYS A 11 -1.72 2.49 6.57
CA LYS A 11 -2.87 1.61 6.74
C LYS A 11 -2.46 0.20 6.36
N ARG A 12 -2.84 -0.78 7.19
CA ARG A 12 -2.60 -2.19 6.89
C ARG A 12 -3.41 -2.60 5.67
N VAL A 13 -2.77 -3.31 4.77
CA VAL A 13 -3.36 -3.86 3.55
C VAL A 13 -2.98 -5.33 3.39
N ASN A 14 -3.66 -6.00 2.48
CA ASN A 14 -3.24 -7.31 2.00
C ASN A 14 -2.92 -7.22 0.50
N ILE A 15 -1.88 -7.90 0.06
CA ILE A 15 -1.49 -7.98 -1.35
C ILE A 15 -1.45 -9.45 -1.73
N THR A 16 -2.19 -9.84 -2.76
CA THR A 16 -2.30 -11.23 -3.22
C THR A 16 -2.09 -11.34 -4.72
N GLY A 17 -1.76 -12.54 -5.18
CA GLY A 17 -1.47 -12.80 -6.60
C GLY A 17 -0.10 -12.26 -7.04
N GLU A 18 0.20 -12.46 -8.31
CA GLU A 18 1.45 -12.05 -8.93
C GLU A 18 1.27 -10.79 -9.75
N ILE A 19 2.21 -9.85 -9.63
CA ILE A 19 2.27 -8.65 -10.45
C ILE A 19 2.56 -9.06 -11.90
N PRO A 20 1.85 -8.53 -12.91
CA PRO A 20 1.00 -7.32 -12.91
C PRO A 20 -0.50 -7.54 -12.67
N ASN A 21 -0.90 -8.74 -12.25
CA ASN A 21 -2.30 -9.09 -11.98
C ASN A 21 -2.59 -9.24 -10.48
N GLY A 22 -1.72 -8.65 -9.65
CA GLY A 22 -1.87 -8.67 -8.20
C GLY A 22 -3.11 -7.88 -7.77
N ARG A 23 -3.59 -8.20 -6.57
CA ARG A 23 -4.73 -7.56 -5.94
C ARG A 23 -4.29 -6.86 -4.66
N LEU A 24 -4.71 -5.62 -4.52
CA LEU A 24 -4.58 -4.84 -3.30
C LEU A 24 -5.93 -4.86 -2.58
N GLN A 25 -5.95 -5.39 -1.36
CA GLN A 25 -7.14 -5.45 -0.51
C GLN A 25 -6.99 -4.47 0.65
N ILE A 26 -7.98 -3.58 0.80
CA ILE A 26 -8.02 -2.55 1.83
C ILE A 26 -9.36 -2.62 2.55
N LEU A 27 -9.32 -2.60 3.88
CA LEU A 27 -10.53 -2.48 4.70
C LEU A 27 -11.00 -1.02 4.70
N ASP A 28 -12.16 -0.76 4.12
CA ASP A 28 -12.79 0.56 4.11
C ASP A 28 -13.37 0.94 5.49
N ASN A 29 -13.81 2.19 5.62
CA ASN A 29 -14.33 2.72 6.88
C ASN A 29 -15.66 2.07 7.32
N ASN A 30 -16.34 1.35 6.42
CA ASN A 30 -17.56 0.60 6.71
C ASN A 30 -17.26 -0.86 7.05
N GLY A 31 -15.98 -1.24 7.19
CA GLY A 31 -15.55 -2.60 7.46
C GLY A 31 -15.65 -3.55 6.26
N LYS A 32 -15.86 -3.04 5.04
CA LYS A 32 -15.87 -3.87 3.82
C LYS A 32 -14.48 -3.92 3.20
N ILE A 33 -14.10 -5.11 2.71
CA ILE A 33 -12.87 -5.27 1.94
C ILE A 33 -13.12 -4.74 0.53
N ARG A 34 -12.32 -3.76 0.13
CA ARG A 34 -12.24 -3.24 -1.24
C ARG A 34 -11.01 -3.82 -1.91
N GLU A 35 -11.18 -4.27 -3.15
CA GLU A 35 -10.11 -4.87 -3.93
C GLU A 35 -9.79 -4.01 -5.16
N PHE A 36 -8.51 -3.78 -5.39
CA PHE A 36 -8.00 -2.98 -6.49
C PHE A 36 -6.93 -3.77 -7.25
N ARG A 37 -6.76 -3.48 -8.55
CA ARG A 37 -5.68 -4.10 -9.32
C ARG A 37 -4.36 -3.42 -8.96
N LEU A 38 -3.34 -4.22 -8.71
CA LEU A 38 -1.97 -3.78 -8.50
C LEU A 38 -1.12 -4.19 -9.70
N ARG A 39 -0.83 -3.23 -10.56
CA ARG A 39 -0.17 -3.46 -11.86
C ARG A 39 1.34 -3.50 -11.76
N GLU A 40 1.93 -2.71 -10.87
CA GLU A 40 3.37 -2.63 -10.70
C GLU A 40 3.73 -2.61 -9.23
N MET A 41 4.90 -3.17 -8.90
CA MET A 41 5.50 -3.10 -7.58
C MET A 41 7.01 -3.22 -7.72
N THR A 42 7.74 -2.12 -7.50
CA THR A 42 9.20 -2.05 -7.64
C THR A 42 9.83 -1.66 -6.31
N ILE A 43 10.96 -2.29 -5.97
CA ILE A 43 11.69 -1.98 -4.74
C ILE A 43 12.22 -0.55 -4.83
N ALA A 44 11.89 0.26 -3.82
CA ALA A 44 12.33 1.65 -3.71
C ALA A 44 13.48 1.84 -2.71
N GLY A 45 13.66 0.88 -1.80
CA GLY A 45 14.71 0.90 -0.79
C GLY A 45 14.32 0.08 0.44
N ALA A 46 15.24 -0.08 1.39
CA ALA A 46 14.99 -0.76 2.65
C ALA A 46 15.70 -0.04 3.79
N ARG A 47 15.13 -0.09 5.00
CA ARG A 47 15.75 0.45 6.22
C ARG A 47 15.23 -0.24 7.46
N THR A 48 16.01 -0.19 8.53
CA THR A 48 15.57 -0.58 9.88
C THR A 48 14.81 0.58 10.51
N GLU A 49 13.67 0.27 11.13
CA GLU A 49 12.86 1.24 11.88
C GLU A 49 12.59 0.72 13.28
N ILE A 50 12.57 1.62 14.24
CA ILE A 50 12.15 1.33 15.61
C ILE A 50 10.66 1.66 15.73
N ASP A 51 9.85 0.68 16.14
CA ASP A 51 8.43 0.89 16.38
C ASP A 51 8.14 1.53 17.75
N GLN A 52 6.87 1.83 18.02
CA GLN A 52 6.44 2.45 19.28
C GLN A 52 6.69 1.57 20.52
N CYS A 53 6.92 0.28 20.33
CA CYS A 53 7.28 -0.66 21.40
C CYS A 53 8.80 -0.82 21.53
N ASN A 54 9.58 0.09 20.94
CA ASN A 54 11.04 0.07 20.91
C ASN A 54 11.63 -1.19 20.26
N ARG A 55 10.92 -1.77 19.28
CA ARG A 55 11.38 -2.97 18.57
C ARG A 55 11.92 -2.57 17.20
N GLU A 56 13.08 -3.13 16.87
CA GLU A 56 13.66 -3.01 15.55
C GLU A 56 12.89 -3.86 14.53
N ASN A 57 12.54 -3.24 13.40
CA ASN A 57 11.84 -3.84 12.29
C ASN A 57 12.55 -3.50 10.99
N TYR A 58 13.01 -4.53 10.27
CA TYR A 58 13.51 -4.35 8.91
C TYR A 58 12.35 -4.16 7.94
N CYS A 59 12.32 -3.00 7.29
CA CYS A 59 11.24 -2.55 6.43
C CYS A 59 11.73 -2.38 5.00
N VAL A 60 11.01 -2.96 4.04
CA VAL A 60 11.26 -2.78 2.61
C VAL A 60 10.16 -1.90 2.03
N TYR A 61 10.55 -0.90 1.28
CA TYR A 61 9.67 0.06 0.64
C TYR A 61 9.53 -0.25 -0.84
N TYR A 62 8.32 -0.13 -1.35
CA TYR A 62 7.99 -0.37 -2.75
C TYR A 62 7.25 0.82 -3.34
N LYS A 63 7.50 1.12 -4.61
CA LYS A 63 6.64 1.97 -5.43
C LYS A 63 5.72 1.06 -6.23
N GLY A 64 4.42 1.21 -6.06
CA GLY A 64 3.42 0.45 -6.81
C GLY A 64 2.46 1.33 -7.57
N VAL A 65 1.80 0.73 -8.56
CA VAL A 65 0.76 1.37 -9.37
C VAL A 65 -0.55 0.62 -9.15
N VAL A 66 -1.52 1.32 -8.56
CA VAL A 66 -2.87 0.81 -8.32
C VAL A 66 -3.78 1.30 -9.43
N GLU A 67 -4.48 0.39 -10.08
CA GLU A 67 -5.45 0.69 -11.15
C GLU A 67 -6.87 0.53 -10.63
N ILE A 68 -7.71 1.51 -10.98
CA ILE A 68 -9.14 1.53 -10.66
C ILE A 68 -9.90 1.73 -11.97
N LEU A 69 -10.83 0.82 -12.26
CA LEU A 69 -11.72 0.94 -13.40
C LEU A 69 -12.93 1.79 -13.00
N ASP A 70 -13.07 2.95 -13.63
CA ASP A 70 -14.24 3.82 -13.49
C ASP A 70 -14.99 3.91 -14.82
N ARG A 71 -16.16 3.25 -14.89
CA ARG A 71 -17.08 3.06 -16.05
C ARG A 71 -16.42 2.67 -17.38
N PHE A 72 -15.59 3.55 -17.95
CA PHE A 72 -14.90 3.36 -19.24
C PHE A 72 -13.41 3.76 -19.22
N HIS A 73 -12.89 4.23 -18.08
CA HIS A 73 -11.51 4.71 -17.94
C HIS A 73 -10.77 3.96 -16.82
N ILE A 74 -9.50 3.66 -17.04
CA ILE A 74 -8.61 3.12 -16.01
C ILE A 74 -7.81 4.29 -15.42
N ASN A 75 -8.08 4.59 -14.16
CA ASN A 75 -7.31 5.55 -13.38
C ASN A 75 -6.14 4.83 -12.70
N SER A 76 -4.93 5.38 -12.84
CA SER A 76 -3.70 4.82 -12.25
C SER A 76 -3.16 5.72 -11.16
N TYR A 77 -2.93 5.14 -9.98
CA TYR A 77 -2.44 5.85 -8.80
C TYR A 77 -1.10 5.27 -8.34
N LYS A 78 -0.07 6.11 -8.31
CA LYS A 78 1.23 5.74 -7.75
C LYS A 78 1.16 5.78 -6.23
N LYS A 79 1.51 4.67 -5.59
CA LYS A 79 1.49 4.52 -4.12
C LYS A 79 2.81 3.97 -3.60
N THR A 80 3.13 4.35 -2.37
CA THR A 80 4.26 3.76 -1.65
C THR A 80 3.73 2.70 -0.71
N PHE A 81 4.33 1.53 -0.75
CA PHE A 81 4.02 0.42 0.15
C PHE A 81 5.20 0.14 1.05
N LYS A 82 4.91 -0.33 2.25
CA LYS A 82 5.87 -0.77 3.25
C LYS A 82 5.58 -2.23 3.58
N TYR A 83 6.61 -3.04 3.53
CA TYR A 83 6.59 -4.43 3.96
C TYR A 83 7.50 -4.61 5.18
N ILE A 84 6.96 -5.17 6.26
CA ILE A 84 7.74 -5.50 7.46
C ILE A 84 8.07 -6.99 7.42
N LEU A 85 9.35 -7.34 7.24
CA LEU A 85 9.80 -8.73 7.07
C LEU A 85 9.39 -9.62 8.25
N LYS A 86 9.69 -9.17 9.47
CA LYS A 86 9.48 -9.95 10.70
C LYS A 86 8.03 -10.37 10.89
N SER A 87 7.08 -9.49 10.58
CA SER A 87 5.65 -9.76 10.76
C SER A 87 4.93 -10.21 9.49
N LYS A 88 5.63 -10.19 8.34
CA LYS A 88 5.08 -10.45 7.00
C LYS A 88 3.85 -9.59 6.70
N LYS A 89 3.81 -8.34 7.17
CA LYS A 89 2.67 -7.43 7.01
C LYS A 89 2.95 -6.35 5.98
N TRP A 90 1.93 -6.06 5.18
CA TRP A 90 1.92 -4.99 4.19
C TRP A 90 1.14 -3.77 4.69
N PHE A 91 1.64 -2.61 4.29
CA PHE A 91 1.04 -1.32 4.57
C PHE A 91 1.11 -0.44 3.32
N ILE A 92 0.07 0.38 3.13
CA ILE A 92 0.11 1.53 2.22
C ILE A 92 0.49 2.78 3.02
N CYS A 93 1.39 3.60 2.49
CA CYS A 93 1.92 4.80 3.13
C CYS A 93 1.26 6.07 2.57
N GLY A 94 1.19 7.11 3.40
CA GLY A 94 0.65 8.42 3.05
C GLY A 94 -0.87 8.41 2.84
N ASN A 95 -1.35 9.37 2.05
CA ASN A 95 -2.77 9.47 1.70
C ASN A 95 -3.19 8.35 0.73
N TYR A 96 -4.27 7.64 1.08
CA TYR A 96 -4.92 6.60 0.28
C TYR A 96 -6.43 6.84 0.10
N ASP A 97 -6.93 8.02 0.45
CA ASP A 97 -8.35 8.35 0.29
C ASP A 97 -8.76 8.48 -1.18
N ASP A 98 -7.82 8.86 -2.05
CA ASP A 98 -8.04 8.94 -3.50
C ASP A 98 -8.46 7.59 -4.09
N ILE A 99 -7.83 6.49 -3.68
CA ILE A 99 -8.18 5.15 -4.14
C ILE A 99 -9.47 4.61 -3.49
N ILE A 100 -9.76 5.00 -2.25
CA ILE A 100 -10.99 4.58 -1.55
C ILE A 100 -12.22 5.34 -2.08
N LYS A 101 -12.08 6.64 -2.34
CA LYS A 101 -13.18 7.50 -2.85
C LYS A 101 -13.53 7.20 -4.30
N ALA A 102 -12.56 6.83 -5.13
CA ALA A 102 -12.81 6.45 -6.52
C ALA A 102 -13.70 5.20 -6.68
N HIS A 103 -13.94 4.45 -5.60
CA HIS A 103 -14.80 3.27 -5.59
C HIS A 103 -16.23 3.55 -5.04
N ARG A 104 -16.58 4.82 -4.76
CA ARG A 104 -17.94 5.22 -4.35
C ARG A 104 -18.89 5.40 -5.52
#